data_AF-L1IJQ7-F1
#
_entry.id   AF-L1IJQ7-F1
#
_cell.length_a   1.000
_cell.length_b   1.000
_cell.length_c   1.000
_cell.angle_alpha   90.00
_cell.angle_beta   90.00
_cell.angle_gamma   90.00
#
_symmetry.space_group_name_H-M   'P 1'
#
loop_
_entity.id
_entity.type
_entity.pdbx_description
1 polymer ?
#
loop_
_entity_poly.entity_id
_entity_poly.type
_entity_poly.pdbx_seq_one_letter_code
_entity_poly.pdbx_strand_id
1 'polypeptide(L)'
;MAKKQLSSQALAEFASAAAKLRVGQLCRVEGKEGEVAFIGEVENLPIGFWVGVRYREAVGKNDGTVKGRRLFDCQPLHGHLVR
;
A
#
# COMPACT_ATOMS: atom_id res chain seq x y z
N MET A 1 -16.07 20.93 -7.83
CA MET A 1 -15.66 19.62 -7.29
C MET A 1 -14.30 19.79 -6.61
N ALA A 2 -14.26 19.85 -5.27
CA ALA A 2 -13.06 20.18 -4.52
C ALA A 2 -12.01 19.05 -4.65
N LYS A 3 -10.93 19.32 -5.39
CA LYS A 3 -9.69 18.55 -5.25
C LYS A 3 -9.22 18.80 -3.82
N LYS A 4 -9.45 17.83 -2.93
CA LYS A 4 -9.02 17.90 -1.54
C LYS A 4 -7.49 17.91 -1.55
N GLN A 5 -6.91 19.11 -1.56
CA GLN A 5 -5.47 19.31 -1.48
C GLN A 5 -5.02 18.61 -0.20
N LEU A 6 -4.26 17.52 -0.30
CA LEU A 6 -3.57 16.99 0.88
C LEU A 6 -2.63 18.09 1.37
N SER A 7 -2.73 18.44 2.65
CA SER A 7 -1.81 19.40 3.25
C SER A 7 -0.38 18.88 3.13
N SER A 8 0.58 19.79 2.99
CA SER A 8 2.02 19.44 2.99
C SER A 8 2.40 18.61 4.22
N GLN A 9 1.72 18.83 5.35
CA GLN A 9 1.86 18.05 6.57
C GLN A 9 1.43 16.59 6.40
N ALA A 10 0.26 16.32 5.81
CA ALA A 10 -0.21 14.94 5.62
C ALA A 10 0.73 14.16 4.69
N LEU A 11 1.25 14.78 3.63
CA LEU A 11 2.24 14.15 2.75
C LEU A 11 3.56 13.86 3.49
N ALA A 12 4.01 14.77 4.34
CA ALA A 12 5.20 14.57 5.16
C ALA A 12 5.02 13.46 6.21
N GLU A 13 3.84 13.35 6.82
CA GLU A 13 3.52 12.26 7.75
C GLU A 13 3.48 10.90 7.06
N PHE A 14 2.84 10.80 5.89
CA PHE A 14 2.84 9.56 5.10
C PHE A 14 4.25 9.17 4.65
N ALA A 15 5.05 10.14 4.22
CA ALA A 15 6.45 9.89 3.86
C ALA A 15 7.28 9.42 5.07
N SER A 16 7.09 10.04 6.24
CA SER A 16 7.76 9.65 7.49
C SER A 16 7.33 8.26 7.97
N ALA A 17 6.06 7.90 7.84
CA ALA A 17 5.55 6.57 8.15
C ALA A 17 6.10 5.52 7.18
N ALA A 18 6.07 5.81 5.87
CA ALA A 18 6.62 4.92 4.84
C ALA A 18 8.13 4.71 5.01
N ALA A 19 8.89 5.74 5.42
CA ALA A 19 10.33 5.65 5.67
C ALA A 19 10.71 4.69 6.82
N LYS A 20 9.78 4.38 7.72
CA LYS A 20 10.00 3.42 8.82
C LYS A 20 9.69 1.99 8.41
N LEU A 21 9.02 1.79 7.29
CA LEU A 21 8.66 0.47 6.78
C LEU A 21 9.74 -0.04 5.83
N ARG A 22 9.90 -1.36 5.79
CA ARG A 22 10.76 -2.03 4.81
C ARG A 22 9.97 -3.10 4.08
N VAL A 23 10.24 -3.24 2.78
CA VAL A 23 9.80 -4.41 2.02
C VAL A 23 10.38 -5.66 2.68
N GLY A 24 9.56 -6.70 2.82
CA GLY A 24 9.88 -7.93 3.56
C GLY A 24 9.47 -7.91 5.04
N GLN A 25 9.08 -6.75 5.59
CA GLN A 25 8.72 -6.65 7.00
C GLN A 25 7.32 -7.21 7.25
N LEU A 26 7.19 -8.04 8.29
CA LEU A 26 5.89 -8.50 8.78
C LEU A 26 5.10 -7.32 9.36
N CYS A 27 3.85 -7.22 8.97
CA CYS A 27 2.94 -6.17 9.40
C CYS A 27 1.54 -6.74 9.66
N ARG A 28 0.73 -5.96 10.39
CA ARG A 28 -0.66 -6.29 10.65
C ARG A 28 -1.53 -5.12 10.23
N VAL A 29 -2.50 -5.38 9.36
CA VAL A 29 -3.40 -4.35 8.84
C VAL A 29 -4.83 -4.77 9.12
N GLU A 30 -5.57 -3.94 9.87
CA GLU A 30 -6.97 -4.22 10.25
C GLU A 30 -7.16 -5.62 10.87
N GLY A 31 -6.20 -6.07 11.68
CA GLY A 31 -6.24 -7.39 12.31
C GLY A 31 -5.71 -8.55 11.44
N LYS A 32 -5.41 -8.32 10.15
CA LYS A 32 -4.89 -9.32 9.21
C LYS A 32 -3.37 -9.29 9.15
N GLU A 33 -2.75 -10.46 9.23
CA GLU A 33 -1.30 -10.60 9.15
C GLU A 33 -0.82 -10.63 7.69
N GLY A 34 0.22 -9.87 7.42
CA GLY A 34 0.83 -9.82 6.10
C GLY A 34 2.28 -9.35 6.16
N GLU A 35 2.82 -9.12 4.98
CA GLU A 35 4.19 -8.71 4.76
C GLU A 35 4.18 -7.52 3.79
N VAL A 36 4.99 -6.51 4.07
CA VAL A 36 5.15 -5.38 3.16
C VAL A 36 5.83 -5.86 1.88
N ALA A 37 5.16 -5.77 0.75
CA ALA A 37 5.65 -6.20 -0.56
C ALA A 37 6.04 -5.02 -1.46
N PHE A 38 5.50 -3.82 -1.21
CA PHE A 38 5.77 -2.62 -1.99
C PHE A 38 5.66 -1.37 -1.11
N ILE A 39 6.51 -0.38 -1.34
CA ILE A 39 6.42 0.96 -0.72
C ILE A 39 6.72 1.97 -1.82
N GLY A 40 5.78 2.87 -2.12
CA GLY A 40 6.02 3.91 -3.11
C GLY A 40 4.78 4.60 -3.61
N GLU A 41 4.97 5.57 -4.48
CA GLU A 41 3.89 6.24 -5.19
C GLU A 41 3.39 5.36 -6.34
N VAL A 42 2.08 5.43 -6.61
CA VAL A 42 1.44 4.64 -7.66
C VAL A 42 0.67 5.58 -8.57
N GLU A 43 1.04 5.58 -9.84
CA GLU A 43 0.31 6.28 -10.89
C GLU A 43 -1.15 5.81 -10.93
N ASN A 44 -2.09 6.75 -11.07
CA ASN A 44 -3.54 6.50 -11.05
C ASN A 44 -4.16 6.17 -9.68
N LEU A 45 -3.42 6.33 -8.58
CA LEU A 45 -3.96 6.39 -7.23
C LEU A 45 -3.91 7.83 -6.69
N PRO A 46 -4.68 8.13 -5.63
CA PRO A 46 -4.53 9.38 -4.90
C PRO A 46 -3.07 9.68 -4.54
N ILE A 47 -2.69 10.95 -4.66
CA ILE A 47 -1.34 11.45 -4.36
C ILE A 47 -0.92 11.04 -2.95
N GLY A 48 0.30 10.51 -2.84
CA GLY A 48 0.90 10.06 -1.59
C GLY A 48 1.59 8.70 -1.73
N PHE A 49 2.20 8.26 -0.62
CA PHE A 49 2.82 6.95 -0.53
C PHE A 49 1.79 5.86 -0.29
N TRP A 50 1.98 4.74 -0.98
CA TRP A 50 1.19 3.53 -0.83
C TRP A 50 2.08 2.39 -0.38
N VAL A 51 1.53 1.56 0.50
CA VAL A 51 2.16 0.34 0.98
C VAL A 51 1.38 -0.83 0.45
N GLY A 52 2.02 -1.63 -0.41
CA GLY A 52 1.49 -2.91 -0.85
C GLY A 52 1.77 -3.96 0.20
N VAL A 53 0.73 -4.61 0.69
CA VAL A 53 0.81 -5.69 1.68
C VAL A 53 0.37 -6.99 1.02
N ARG A 54 1.18 -8.02 1.21
CA ARG A 54 0.88 -9.40 0.85
C ARG A 54 0.42 -10.12 2.12
N TYR A 55 -0.86 -10.46 2.17
CA TYR A 55 -1.41 -11.26 3.25
C TYR A 55 -1.07 -12.74 3.08
N ARG A 56 -1.03 -13.44 4.21
CA ARG A 56 -0.86 -14.90 4.21
C ARG A 56 -2.13 -15.63 3.78
N GLU A 57 -3.28 -15.04 4.06
CA GLU A 57 -4.61 -15.57 3.72
C GLU A 57 -5.23 -14.77 2.56
N ALA A 58 -6.25 -15.34 1.92
CA ALA A 58 -7.00 -14.74 0.81
C ALA A 58 -7.98 -13.64 1.29
N VAL A 59 -7.46 -12.67 2.05
CA VAL A 59 -8.21 -11.58 2.71
C VAL A 59 -7.91 -10.20 2.15
N GLY A 60 -7.11 -10.14 1.09
CA GLY A 60 -6.79 -8.98 0.29
C GLY A 60 -7.82 -8.69 -0.81
N LYS A 61 -7.43 -7.84 -1.74
CA LYS A 61 -8.30 -7.32 -2.82
C LYS A 61 -7.73 -7.53 -4.23
N ASN A 62 -6.43 -7.74 -4.35
CA ASN A 62 -5.73 -7.87 -5.62
C ASN A 62 -4.68 -8.99 -5.56
N ASP A 63 -4.04 -9.26 -6.69
CA ASP A 63 -2.93 -10.21 -6.88
C ASP A 63 -1.57 -9.50 -6.94
N GLY A 64 -1.51 -8.26 -6.45
CA GLY A 64 -0.37 -7.35 -6.59
C GLY A 64 -0.40 -6.49 -7.86
N THR A 65 -1.40 -6.69 -8.73
CA THR A 65 -1.72 -5.77 -9.82
C THR A 65 -2.73 -4.73 -9.38
N VAL A 66 -2.42 -3.45 -9.55
CA VAL A 66 -3.34 -2.35 -9.26
C VAL A 66 -3.43 -1.43 -10.46
N LYS A 67 -4.67 -1.18 -10.92
CA LYS A 67 -4.96 -0.31 -12.08
C LYS A 67 -4.17 -0.67 -13.34
N GLY A 68 -3.92 -1.97 -13.57
CA GLY A 68 -3.20 -2.48 -14.73
C GLY A 68 -1.67 -2.50 -14.60
N ARG A 69 -1.11 -2.00 -13.49
CA ARG A 69 0.32 -2.08 -13.19
C ARG A 69 0.58 -3.14 -12.12
N ARG A 70 1.50 -4.06 -12.39
CA ARG A 70 1.99 -5.03 -11.41
C ARG A 70 3.02 -4.33 -10.50
N LEU A 71 2.66 -4.14 -9.23
CA LEU A 71 3.52 -3.49 -8.23
C LEU A 71 4.35 -4.52 -7.46
N PHE A 72 3.75 -5.67 -7.17
CA PHE A 72 4.37 -6.80 -6.52
C PHE A 72 3.66 -8.09 -6.95
N ASP A 73 4.23 -9.24 -6.61
CA ASP A 73 3.66 -10.55 -6.93
C ASP A 73 3.07 -11.22 -5.69
N CYS A 74 1.80 -11.61 -5.77
CA CYS A 74 1.16 -12.47 -4.78
C CYS A 74 0.02 -13.30 -5.39
N GLN A 75 -0.50 -14.24 -4.61
CA GLN A 75 -1.66 -15.03 -5.00
C GLN A 75 -2.92 -14.14 -5.14
N PRO A 76 -3.89 -14.54 -5.96
CA PRO A 76 -5.15 -13.80 -6.09
C PRO A 76 -5.82 -13.61 -4.73
N LEU A 77 -6.27 -12.39 -4.43
CA LEU A 77 -6.85 -11.99 -3.14
C LEU A 77 -5.87 -11.98 -1.96
N HIS A 78 -4.56 -12.02 -2.18
CA HIS A 78 -3.58 -11.84 -1.10
C HIS A 78 -3.01 -10.42 -1.04
N GLY A 79 -3.10 -9.66 -2.12
CA GLY A 79 -2.55 -8.31 -2.22
C GLY A 79 -3.54 -7.23 -1.80
N HIS A 80 -3.06 -6.20 -1.11
CA HIS A 80 -3.85 -5.02 -0.79
C HIS A 80 -2.95 -3.79 -0.70
N LEU A 81 -3.41 -2.65 -1.20
CA LEU A 81 -2.71 -1.37 -1.03
C LEU A 81 -3.36 -0.56 0.08
N VAL A 82 -2.54 -0.06 0.99
CA VAL A 82 -2.95 0.70 2.17
C VAL A 82 -2.08 1.94 2.36
N ARG A 83 -2.58 2.92 3.11
CA ARG A 83 -1.92 4.19 3.47
C ARG A 83 -2.37 4.64 4.85
#